data_AF-A0A970P1N0-F1
#
_entry.id   AF-A0A970P1N0-F1
#
_cell.length_a   1.000
_cell.length_b   1.000
_cell.length_c   1.000
_cell.angle_alpha   90.00
_cell.angle_beta   90.00
_cell.angle_gamma   90.00
#
_symmetry.space_group_name_H-M   'P 1'
#
loop_
_entity.id
_entity.type
_entity.pdbx_description
1 polymer ?
#
loop_
_entity_poly.entity_id
_entity_poly.type
_entity_poly.pdbx_seq_one_letter_code
_entity_poly.pdbx_strand_id
1 'polypeptide(L)'
;MTKENFLFTEDELKNMIEITSNFLDKTSRNLESPSKFFGNILEPTSYIEDHGIPLYKFIPQEVYQNHILKGHFRLGSLKYYREIENESSKDPKEGFSNIIINSGNRQIFTSLISGFDQYVFCGTYTLEESVYMSKRFGGVVIKIKNLRSFAEKIKNAIGAQKWYSMKVTYSDFKAYKVKQLIEDLNGVGPDLSVELFHYLLSFSTVPSVFSKPARFAPEQEIRLSFEMNKNTKRKLDICNKALLKEIELIK
;
A
#
# COMPACT_ATOMS: atom_id res chain seq x y z
N MET A 1 -13.14 19.24 9.41
CA MET A 1 -14.50 18.74 9.70
C MET A 1 -15.49 19.81 9.26
N THR A 2 -16.59 19.42 8.65
CA THR A 2 -17.65 20.34 8.23
C THR A 2 -18.63 20.63 9.38
N LYS A 3 -19.39 21.72 9.25
CA LYS A 3 -20.57 21.97 10.10
C LYS A 3 -21.68 20.95 9.77
N GLU A 4 -22.66 20.83 10.66
CA GLU A 4 -23.86 20.03 10.39
C GLU A 4 -24.56 20.45 9.10
N ASN A 5 -25.03 19.45 8.35
CA ASN A 5 -25.70 19.59 7.05
C ASN A 5 -24.83 20.23 5.95
N PHE A 6 -23.51 20.35 6.18
CA PHE A 6 -22.57 20.77 5.16
C PHE A 6 -21.67 19.59 4.81
N LEU A 7 -21.70 19.16 3.55
CA LEU A 7 -20.81 18.13 3.02
C LEU A 7 -20.04 18.75 1.86
N PHE A 8 -18.74 18.48 1.76
CA PHE A 8 -17.99 18.91 0.58
C PHE A 8 -18.51 18.17 -0.64
N THR A 9 -18.65 18.91 -1.74
CA THR A 9 -18.81 18.36 -3.08
C THR A 9 -17.56 17.58 -3.48
N GLU A 10 -17.69 16.74 -4.51
CA GLU A 10 -16.54 15.98 -5.01
C GLU A 10 -15.41 16.90 -5.50
N ASP A 11 -15.75 18.00 -6.17
CA ASP A 11 -14.75 18.96 -6.67
C ASP A 11 -14.02 19.69 -5.53
N GLU A 12 -14.73 20.07 -4.46
CA GLU A 12 -14.10 20.63 -3.26
C GLU A 12 -13.14 19.63 -2.61
N LEU A 13 -13.51 18.35 -2.52
CA LEU A 13 -12.65 17.29 -2.00
C LEU A 13 -11.39 17.11 -2.87
N LYS A 14 -11.54 17.11 -4.19
CA LYS A 14 -10.40 17.03 -5.13
C LYS A 14 -9.45 18.20 -4.96
N ASN A 15 -9.99 19.42 -4.87
CA ASN A 15 -9.19 20.63 -4.63
C ASN A 15 -8.45 20.57 -3.30
N MET A 16 -9.10 20.08 -2.23
CA MET A 16 -8.45 19.90 -0.94
C MET A 16 -7.32 18.87 -0.99
N ILE A 17 -7.52 17.74 -1.66
CA ILE A 17 -6.49 16.71 -1.86
C ILE A 17 -5.29 17.28 -2.62
N GLU A 18 -5.54 18.05 -3.68
CA GLU A 18 -4.47 18.70 -4.45
C GLU A 18 -3.66 19.67 -3.57
N ILE A 19 -4.34 20.50 -2.76
CA ILE A 19 -3.70 21.45 -1.85
C ILE A 19 -2.85 20.73 -0.80
N THR A 20 -3.39 19.73 -0.11
CA THR A 20 -2.63 19.00 0.94
C THR A 20 -1.46 18.23 0.35
N SER A 21 -1.66 17.63 -0.83
CA SER A 21 -0.61 16.95 -1.57
C SER A 21 0.52 17.90 -1.97
N ASN A 22 0.19 19.06 -2.54
CA ASN A 22 1.17 20.08 -2.93
C ASN A 22 1.94 20.62 -1.71
N PHE A 23 1.27 20.77 -0.56
CA PHE A 23 1.91 21.15 0.69
C PHE A 23 2.92 20.10 1.17
N LEU A 24 2.57 18.81 1.09
CA LEU A 24 3.48 17.71 1.45
C LEU A 24 4.68 17.61 0.52
N ASP A 25 4.48 17.82 -0.78
CA ASP A 25 5.59 17.82 -1.75
C ASP A 25 6.59 18.94 -1.42
N LYS A 26 6.10 20.15 -1.15
CA LYS A 26 6.95 21.31 -0.78
C LYS A 26 7.67 21.13 0.55
N THR A 27 7.03 20.51 1.54
CA THR A 27 7.61 20.34 2.89
C THR A 27 8.56 19.16 2.99
N SER A 28 8.38 18.12 2.15
CA SER A 28 9.18 16.89 2.18
C SER A 28 10.61 17.02 1.61
N ARG A 29 11.04 18.22 1.20
CA ARG A 29 12.31 18.48 0.48
C ARG A 29 12.46 17.73 -0.85
N ASN A 30 11.43 17.02 -1.33
CA ASN A 30 11.36 16.49 -2.68
C ASN A 30 10.91 17.62 -3.62
N LEU A 31 11.88 18.45 -4.04
CA LEU A 31 11.65 19.62 -4.91
C LEU A 31 11.36 19.27 -6.37
N GLU A 32 11.41 18.01 -6.76
CA GLU A 32 11.31 17.60 -8.15
C GLU A 32 10.01 16.82 -8.41
N SER A 33 9.09 17.51 -9.10
CA SER A 33 7.79 17.05 -9.58
C SER A 33 6.65 16.99 -8.56
N PRO A 34 5.94 18.13 -8.33
CA PRO A 34 4.55 18.06 -7.95
C PRO A 34 3.79 17.39 -9.10
N SER A 35 3.62 16.08 -9.04
CA SER A 35 2.67 15.42 -9.93
C SER A 35 1.29 15.93 -9.54
N LYS A 36 0.63 16.71 -10.40
CA LYS A 36 -0.80 17.00 -10.21
C LYS A 36 -1.53 15.67 -10.12
N PHE A 37 -2.29 15.46 -9.05
CA PHE A 37 -3.03 14.23 -8.86
C PHE A 37 -4.35 14.36 -9.62
N PHE A 38 -4.64 13.41 -10.51
CA PHE A 38 -5.95 13.26 -11.12
C PHE A 38 -6.40 11.83 -10.86
N GLY A 39 -7.40 11.65 -10.01
CA GLY A 39 -7.86 10.31 -9.65
C GLY A 39 -9.33 10.25 -9.28
N ASN A 40 -9.73 9.08 -8.80
CA ASN A 40 -11.07 8.85 -8.26
C ASN A 40 -10.99 8.75 -6.73
N ILE A 41 -12.03 9.22 -6.06
CA ILE A 41 -12.29 8.90 -4.66
C ILE A 41 -12.86 7.49 -4.63
N LEU A 42 -12.23 6.62 -3.88
CA LEU A 42 -12.54 5.21 -3.80
C LEU A 42 -13.48 4.96 -2.61
N GLU A 43 -14.39 4.02 -2.74
CA GLU A 43 -15.07 3.44 -1.58
C GLU A 43 -14.15 2.36 -0.98
N PRO A 44 -14.23 2.08 0.33
CA PRO A 44 -13.36 1.13 0.97
C PRO A 44 -13.78 -0.24 0.46
N THR A 45 -12.88 -0.90 -0.25
CA THR A 45 -13.02 -2.34 -0.40
C THR A 45 -12.77 -2.94 0.98
N SER A 46 -13.68 -3.81 1.43
CA SER A 46 -13.35 -4.68 2.55
C SER A 46 -12.06 -5.44 2.21
N TYR A 47 -11.30 -5.86 3.23
CA TYR A 47 -10.22 -6.83 3.02
C TYR A 47 -10.84 -8.08 2.40
N ILE A 48 -10.87 -8.17 1.08
CA ILE A 48 -11.21 -9.40 0.40
C ILE A 48 -9.92 -10.20 0.44
N GLU A 49 -9.84 -11.11 1.42
CA GLU A 49 -8.84 -12.16 1.44
C GLU A 49 -9.05 -13.07 0.22
N ASP A 50 -8.58 -12.62 -0.94
CA ASP A 50 -8.64 -13.40 -2.16
C ASP A 50 -7.35 -14.20 -2.29
N HIS A 51 -7.37 -15.36 -1.62
CA HIS A 51 -6.30 -16.35 -1.66
C HIS A 51 -6.22 -17.12 -2.99
N GLY A 52 -7.20 -16.92 -3.89
CA GLY A 52 -7.27 -17.55 -5.20
C GLY A 52 -6.50 -16.81 -6.30
N ILE A 53 -6.10 -15.56 -6.04
CA ILE A 53 -5.37 -14.76 -7.02
C ILE A 53 -3.94 -15.29 -7.16
N PRO A 54 -3.47 -15.60 -8.39
CA PRO A 54 -2.08 -15.97 -8.59
C PRO A 54 -1.15 -14.79 -8.28
N LEU A 55 0.03 -15.05 -7.75
CA LEU A 55 1.09 -14.05 -7.58
C LEU A 55 2.31 -14.46 -8.41
N TYR A 56 2.67 -13.62 -9.37
CA TYR A 56 3.87 -13.74 -10.17
C TYR A 56 4.90 -12.68 -9.75
N LYS A 57 6.16 -13.06 -9.70
CA LYS A 57 7.27 -12.14 -9.42
C LYS A 57 8.28 -12.22 -10.54
N PHE A 58 8.50 -11.07 -11.17
CA PHE A 58 9.56 -10.83 -12.14
C PHE A 58 10.84 -10.46 -11.37
N ILE A 59 11.94 -11.13 -11.70
CA ILE A 59 13.24 -10.95 -11.04
C ILE A 59 14.38 -11.05 -12.06
N PRO A 60 15.52 -10.38 -11.82
CA PRO A 60 16.71 -10.59 -12.64
C PRO A 60 17.26 -12.00 -12.47
N GLN A 61 17.84 -12.57 -13.53
CA GLN A 61 18.46 -13.90 -13.51
C GLN A 61 19.47 -14.06 -12.38
N GLU A 62 20.30 -13.04 -12.16
CA GLU A 62 21.30 -13.04 -11.08
C GLU A 62 20.64 -13.14 -9.69
N VAL A 63 19.56 -12.39 -9.45
CA VAL A 63 18.84 -12.43 -8.18
C VAL A 63 18.21 -13.79 -7.95
N TYR A 64 17.65 -14.40 -9.01
CA TYR A 64 17.11 -15.74 -8.93
C TYR A 64 18.16 -16.77 -8.52
N GLN A 65 19.31 -16.78 -9.21
CA GLN A 65 20.38 -17.75 -8.97
C GLN A 65 21.09 -17.53 -7.63
N ASN A 66 21.40 -16.28 -7.30
CA ASN A 66 22.22 -15.95 -6.13
C ASN A 66 21.43 -15.89 -4.83
N HIS A 67 20.12 -15.61 -4.88
CA HIS A 67 19.27 -15.43 -3.71
C HIS A 67 18.09 -16.38 -3.66
N ILE A 68 17.19 -16.35 -4.67
CA ILE A 68 15.93 -17.08 -4.60
C ILE A 68 16.18 -18.58 -4.49
N LEU A 69 17.03 -19.19 -5.33
CA LEU A 69 17.34 -20.63 -5.25
C LEU A 69 17.91 -21.08 -3.91
N LYS A 70 18.50 -20.16 -3.13
CA LYS A 70 19.08 -20.44 -1.81
C LYS A 70 18.08 -20.22 -0.67
N GLY A 71 16.85 -19.79 -0.98
CA GLY A 71 15.80 -19.48 -0.01
C GLY A 71 15.87 -18.07 0.55
N HIS A 72 16.63 -17.15 -0.06
CA HIS A 72 16.69 -15.76 0.37
C HIS A 72 15.56 -14.94 -0.25
N PHE A 73 14.78 -14.26 0.58
CA PHE A 73 13.70 -13.37 0.16
C PHE A 73 13.84 -12.01 0.84
N ARG A 74 13.43 -10.94 0.15
CA ARG A 74 13.41 -9.58 0.66
C ARG A 74 11.98 -9.06 0.75
N LEU A 75 11.63 -8.49 1.90
CA LEU A 75 10.43 -7.70 2.10
C LEU A 75 10.80 -6.21 2.16
N GLY A 76 10.00 -5.37 1.52
CA GLY A 76 10.13 -3.91 1.59
C GLY A 76 9.12 -3.34 2.58
N SER A 77 9.52 -2.36 3.40
CA SER A 77 8.55 -1.51 4.10
C SER A 77 8.04 -0.39 3.18
N LEU A 78 6.98 0.31 3.58
CA LEU A 78 6.56 1.51 2.87
C LEU A 78 7.67 2.56 2.77
N LYS A 79 8.49 2.69 3.83
CA LYS A 79 9.68 3.56 3.82
C LYS A 79 10.68 3.17 2.73
N TYR A 80 10.88 1.88 2.47
CA TYR A 80 11.77 1.46 1.40
C TYR A 80 11.25 1.86 0.02
N TYR A 81 9.96 1.69 -0.27
CA TYR A 81 9.40 2.09 -1.57
C TYR A 81 9.36 3.61 -1.78
N ARG A 82 9.28 4.41 -0.70
CA ARG A 82 9.48 5.87 -0.76
C ARG A 82 10.87 6.28 -1.20
N GLU A 83 11.87 5.51 -0.79
CA GLU A 83 13.28 5.89 -0.81
C GLU A 83 14.11 5.00 -1.74
N ILE A 84 13.48 4.14 -2.55
CA ILE A 84 14.20 3.26 -3.47
C ILE A 84 14.92 4.12 -4.52
N GLU A 85 16.15 3.72 -4.84
CA GLU A 85 17.05 4.50 -5.70
C GLU A 85 16.59 4.51 -7.16
N ASN A 86 15.86 3.48 -7.58
CA ASN A 86 15.29 3.41 -8.92
C ASN A 86 14.04 4.30 -9.02
N GLU A 87 14.19 5.49 -9.61
CA GLU A 87 13.13 6.48 -9.81
C GLU A 87 11.89 5.93 -10.51
N SER A 88 12.04 4.96 -11.43
CA SER A 88 10.88 4.33 -12.08
C SER A 88 9.99 3.57 -11.09
N SER A 89 10.60 3.01 -10.03
CA SER A 89 9.97 2.17 -9.00
C SER A 89 9.66 2.92 -7.70
N LYS A 90 10.10 4.17 -7.59
CA LYS A 90 9.96 5.00 -6.39
C LYS A 90 8.57 5.61 -6.31
N ASP A 91 7.91 5.43 -5.17
CA ASP A 91 6.68 6.13 -4.84
C ASP A 91 6.92 7.01 -3.59
N PRO A 92 7.26 8.30 -3.75
CA PRO A 92 7.47 9.21 -2.62
C PRO A 92 6.27 9.31 -1.66
N LYS A 93 5.08 8.92 -2.13
CA LYS A 93 3.81 8.93 -1.39
C LYS A 93 3.33 7.55 -0.99
N GLU A 94 4.21 6.54 -1.02
CA GLU A 94 3.88 5.24 -0.45
C GLU A 94 3.45 5.41 1.02
N GLY A 95 2.36 4.83 1.51
CA GLY A 95 1.91 5.07 2.89
C GLY A 95 1.21 6.40 3.18
N PHE A 96 1.05 7.27 2.17
CA PHE A 96 0.20 8.45 2.27
C PHE A 96 -1.22 8.12 1.79
N SER A 97 -2.24 8.61 2.50
CA SER A 97 -3.65 8.44 2.13
C SER A 97 -4.50 9.64 2.51
N ASN A 98 -5.61 9.81 1.79
CA ASN A 98 -6.66 10.76 2.13
C ASN A 98 -7.90 9.99 2.57
N ILE A 99 -8.52 10.41 3.68
CA ILE A 99 -9.71 9.76 4.23
C ILE A 99 -10.84 10.78 4.32
N ILE A 100 -12.00 10.41 3.80
CA ILE A 100 -13.24 11.18 3.80
C ILE A 100 -14.27 10.40 4.60
N ILE A 101 -14.51 10.79 5.85
CA ILE A 101 -15.48 10.12 6.72
C ILE A 101 -16.78 10.90 6.69
N ASN A 102 -17.84 10.26 6.20
CA ASN A 102 -19.20 10.74 6.33
C ASN A 102 -19.80 10.19 7.64
N SER A 103 -20.05 11.08 8.60
CA SER A 103 -20.63 10.77 9.90
C SER A 103 -21.96 11.52 10.07
N GLY A 104 -23.07 10.83 9.83
CA GLY A 104 -24.40 11.45 9.82
C GLY A 104 -24.50 12.58 8.79
N ASN A 105 -24.80 13.79 9.25
CA ASN A 105 -24.87 15.01 8.42
C ASN A 105 -23.58 15.84 8.45
N ARG A 106 -22.46 15.27 8.91
CA ARG A 106 -21.13 15.90 8.94
C ARG A 106 -20.12 15.09 8.12
N GLN A 107 -19.03 15.75 7.75
CA GLN A 107 -17.92 15.15 7.03
C GLN A 107 -16.58 15.53 7.64
N ILE A 108 -15.68 14.55 7.73
CA ILE A 108 -14.29 14.74 8.11
C ILE A 108 -13.44 14.42 6.88
N PHE A 109 -12.65 15.39 6.45
CA PHE A 109 -11.55 15.16 5.53
C PHE A 109 -10.25 15.22 6.32
N THR A 110 -9.38 14.24 6.12
CA THR A 110 -8.04 14.25 6.70
C THR A 110 -7.06 13.53 5.78
N SER A 111 -5.78 13.86 5.91
CA SER A 111 -4.68 13.20 5.23
C SER A 111 -3.79 12.53 6.27
N LEU A 112 -3.46 11.26 6.04
CA LEU A 112 -2.76 10.41 7.00
C LEU A 112 -1.52 9.80 6.36
N ILE A 113 -0.51 9.57 7.19
CA ILE A 113 0.63 8.73 6.84
C ILE A 113 0.66 7.56 7.81
N SER A 114 0.52 6.34 7.31
CA SER A 114 0.45 5.12 8.13
C SER A 114 1.05 3.89 7.42
N GLY A 115 0.95 2.72 8.07
CA GLY A 115 1.45 1.44 7.55
C GLY A 115 2.98 1.24 7.69
N PHE A 116 3.67 2.03 8.50
CA PHE A 116 5.10 1.86 8.75
C PHE A 116 5.45 0.65 9.61
N ASP A 117 4.46 0.04 10.24
CA ASP A 117 4.51 -1.25 10.91
C ASP A 117 4.34 -2.45 9.96
N GLN A 118 4.25 -2.21 8.64
CA GLN A 118 4.06 -3.26 7.64
C GLN A 118 5.34 -3.59 6.87
N TYR A 119 5.61 -4.89 6.72
CA TYR A 119 6.45 -5.40 5.63
C TYR A 119 5.58 -5.85 4.46
N VAL A 120 6.04 -5.60 3.24
CA VAL A 120 5.33 -5.92 2.01
C VAL A 120 6.16 -6.85 1.13
N PHE A 121 5.51 -7.90 0.64
CA PHE A 121 5.98 -8.71 -0.48
C PHE A 121 4.96 -8.57 -1.61
N CYS A 122 5.37 -8.00 -2.73
CA CYS A 122 4.47 -7.74 -3.85
C CYS A 122 4.84 -8.55 -5.09
N GLY A 123 3.88 -8.74 -5.99
CA GLY A 123 4.06 -9.28 -7.33
C GLY A 123 2.96 -8.75 -8.24
N THR A 124 2.80 -9.33 -9.42
CA THR A 124 1.65 -9.06 -10.30
C THR A 124 0.69 -10.25 -10.27
N TYR A 125 -0.61 -9.99 -10.46
CA TYR A 125 -1.61 -11.04 -10.49
C TYR A 125 -1.92 -11.59 -11.89
N THR A 126 -1.22 -11.12 -12.91
CA THR A 126 -1.41 -11.58 -14.30
C THR A 126 -0.10 -11.45 -15.08
N LEU A 127 -0.05 -12.06 -16.27
CA LEU A 127 1.10 -12.03 -17.17
C LEU A 127 0.83 -11.22 -18.45
N GLU A 128 -0.32 -10.52 -18.52
CA GLU A 128 -0.71 -9.66 -19.66
C GLU A 128 0.39 -8.63 -19.98
N GLU A 129 0.93 -7.97 -18.96
CA GLU A 129 1.99 -6.95 -19.09
C GLU A 129 3.41 -7.53 -18.98
N SER A 130 3.61 -8.81 -19.33
CA SER A 130 4.89 -9.51 -19.13
C SER A 130 6.10 -8.84 -19.80
N VAL A 131 5.93 -8.21 -20.97
CA VAL A 131 7.01 -7.47 -21.65
C VAL A 131 7.43 -6.25 -20.83
N TYR A 132 6.45 -5.46 -20.39
CA TYR A 132 6.68 -4.29 -19.52
C TYR A 132 7.35 -4.71 -18.21
N MET A 133 6.80 -5.74 -17.56
CA MET A 133 7.29 -6.26 -16.28
C MET A 133 8.69 -6.85 -16.38
N SER A 134 8.99 -7.60 -17.45
CA SER A 134 10.32 -8.19 -17.67
C SER A 134 11.38 -7.14 -17.88
N LYS A 135 11.09 -6.09 -18.66
CA LYS A 135 12.01 -4.98 -18.89
C LYS A 135 12.33 -4.22 -17.60
N ARG A 136 11.33 -4.07 -16.72
CA ARG A 136 11.42 -3.27 -15.50
C ARG A 136 12.01 -4.03 -14.32
N PHE A 137 11.64 -5.30 -14.14
CA PHE A 137 11.96 -6.09 -12.95
C PHE A 137 12.84 -7.32 -13.22
N GLY A 138 13.07 -7.67 -14.49
CA GLY A 138 13.89 -8.81 -14.91
C GLY A 138 13.08 -9.94 -15.54
N GLY A 139 13.73 -10.72 -16.42
CA GLY A 139 13.06 -11.70 -17.28
C GLY A 139 12.74 -13.06 -16.65
N VAL A 140 13.18 -13.34 -15.42
CA VAL A 140 12.81 -14.58 -14.73
C VAL A 140 11.48 -14.39 -14.02
N VAL A 141 10.53 -15.29 -14.24
CA VAL A 141 9.20 -15.24 -13.64
C VAL A 141 9.02 -16.42 -12.71
N ILE A 142 8.78 -16.15 -11.42
CA ILE A 142 8.33 -17.16 -10.46
C ILE A 142 6.85 -16.96 -10.16
N LYS A 143 6.11 -18.06 -10.01
CA LYS A 143 4.73 -18.09 -9.53
C LYS A 143 4.69 -18.63 -8.11
N ILE A 144 3.91 -18.01 -7.24
CA ILE A 144 3.58 -18.57 -5.92
C ILE A 144 2.39 -19.51 -6.09
N LYS A 145 2.64 -20.82 -5.98
CA LYS A 145 1.63 -21.88 -6.20
C LYS A 145 0.52 -21.85 -5.15
N ASN A 146 0.89 -21.61 -3.89
CA ASN A 146 -0.03 -21.55 -2.77
C ASN A 146 0.26 -20.29 -1.96
N LEU A 147 -0.49 -19.23 -2.27
CA LEU A 147 -0.27 -17.91 -1.69
C LEU A 147 -0.41 -17.91 -0.17
N ARG A 148 -1.43 -18.61 0.35
CA ARG A 148 -1.69 -18.73 1.79
C ARG A 148 -0.55 -19.44 2.52
N SER A 149 -0.11 -20.60 2.04
CA SER A 149 1.01 -21.34 2.63
C SER A 149 2.29 -20.51 2.62
N PHE A 150 2.57 -19.82 1.51
CA PHE A 150 3.72 -18.93 1.37
C PHE A 150 3.67 -17.77 2.38
N ALA A 151 2.53 -17.08 2.48
CA ALA A 151 2.35 -15.96 3.37
C ALA A 151 2.43 -16.37 4.85
N GLU A 152 1.80 -17.48 5.27
CA GLU A 152 1.91 -17.98 6.64
C GLU A 152 3.36 -18.34 7.00
N LYS A 153 4.12 -18.93 6.07
CA LYS A 153 5.55 -19.21 6.28
C LYS A 153 6.37 -17.94 6.46
N ILE A 154 6.07 -16.88 5.71
CA ILE A 154 6.72 -15.56 5.90
C ILE A 154 6.33 -14.97 7.24
N LYS A 155 5.02 -14.89 7.55
CA LYS A 155 4.51 -14.36 8.82
C LYS A 155 5.22 -15.01 10.01
N ASN A 156 5.28 -16.34 10.01
CA ASN A 156 5.94 -17.10 11.07
C ASN A 156 7.46 -16.83 11.10
N ALA A 157 8.12 -16.76 9.94
CA ALA A 157 9.56 -16.51 9.87
C ALA A 157 9.97 -15.12 10.38
N ILE A 158 9.10 -14.11 10.25
CA ILE A 158 9.41 -12.74 10.66
C ILE A 158 8.76 -12.34 11.99
N GLY A 159 7.88 -13.17 12.54
CA GLY A 159 7.12 -12.86 13.76
C GLY A 159 6.04 -11.79 13.55
N ALA A 160 5.42 -11.74 12.37
CA ALA A 160 4.30 -10.84 12.12
C ALA A 160 3.04 -11.30 12.86
N GLN A 161 2.25 -10.35 13.34
CA GLN A 161 1.00 -10.62 14.08
C GLN A 161 -0.09 -11.11 13.12
N LYS A 162 -0.22 -10.42 11.97
CA LYS A 162 -1.20 -10.70 10.92
C LYS A 162 -0.57 -10.54 9.55
N TRP A 163 -1.26 -11.04 8.55
CA TRP A 163 -0.94 -10.74 7.17
C TRP A 163 -2.22 -10.56 6.34
N TYR A 164 -2.10 -9.84 5.24
CA TYR A 164 -3.19 -9.49 4.34
C TYR A 164 -2.74 -9.68 2.89
N SER A 165 -3.66 -10.02 1.99
CA SER A 165 -3.41 -10.05 0.54
C SER A 165 -4.46 -9.23 -0.17
N MET A 166 -4.04 -8.25 -0.97
CA MET A 166 -4.97 -7.44 -1.76
C MET A 166 -4.33 -7.00 -3.07
N LYS A 167 -5.17 -6.85 -4.11
CA LYS A 167 -4.81 -6.13 -5.33
C LYS A 167 -4.61 -4.66 -4.99
N VAL A 168 -3.58 -4.05 -5.55
CA VAL A 168 -3.33 -2.62 -5.42
C VAL A 168 -4.38 -1.86 -6.20
N THR A 169 -4.98 -0.85 -5.56
CA THR A 169 -5.85 0.09 -6.23
C THR A 169 -5.03 1.25 -6.77
N TYR A 170 -5.27 1.59 -8.03
CA TYR A 170 -4.53 2.65 -8.70
C TYR A 170 -5.36 3.93 -8.71
N SER A 171 -4.97 4.89 -7.87
CA SER A 171 -5.58 6.21 -7.82
C SER A 171 -4.54 7.22 -7.37
N ASP A 172 -4.41 8.29 -8.15
CA ASP A 172 -3.55 9.41 -7.82
C ASP A 172 -3.99 10.07 -6.50
N PHE A 173 -5.29 10.18 -6.24
CA PHE A 173 -5.76 10.79 -5.00
C PHE A 173 -5.49 9.96 -3.74
N LYS A 174 -5.29 8.63 -3.87
CA LYS A 174 -5.23 7.69 -2.73
C LYS A 174 -6.30 8.01 -1.67
N ALA A 175 -7.50 8.35 -2.13
CA ALA A 175 -8.57 8.91 -1.31
C ALA A 175 -9.68 7.89 -1.10
N TYR A 176 -10.00 7.60 0.15
CA TYR A 176 -11.04 6.64 0.52
C TYR A 176 -12.18 7.35 1.24
N LYS A 177 -13.40 7.10 0.79
CA LYS A 177 -14.63 7.59 1.40
C LYS A 177 -15.21 6.51 2.29
N VAL A 178 -15.54 6.82 3.53
CA VAL A 178 -16.05 5.87 4.52
C VAL A 178 -17.33 6.42 5.10
N LYS A 179 -18.32 5.56 5.32
CA LYS A 179 -19.51 5.89 6.11
C LYS A 179 -19.35 5.30 7.51
N GLN A 180 -19.16 6.15 8.51
CA GLN A 180 -19.01 5.75 9.91
C GLN A 180 -19.64 6.82 10.78
N LEU A 181 -20.59 6.43 11.63
CA LEU A 181 -21.11 7.31 12.67
C LEU A 181 -20.06 7.42 13.78
N ILE A 182 -19.65 8.65 14.08
CA ILE A 182 -18.76 8.99 15.19
C ILE A 182 -19.62 9.73 16.22
N GLU A 183 -19.93 9.04 17.32
CA GLU A 183 -20.87 9.50 18.34
C GLU A 183 -20.32 10.65 19.19
N ASP A 184 -19.01 10.67 19.42
CA ASP A 184 -18.34 11.74 20.16
C ASP A 184 -17.29 12.45 19.30
N LEU A 185 -17.61 13.68 18.92
CA LEU A 185 -16.69 14.63 18.30
C LEU A 185 -16.42 15.83 19.23
N ASN A 186 -16.85 15.75 20.51
CA ASN A 186 -16.65 16.80 21.50
C ASN A 186 -15.20 16.80 21.97
N GLY A 187 -14.35 17.45 21.19
CA GLY A 187 -12.93 17.50 21.50
C GLY A 187 -12.10 17.68 20.24
N VAL A 188 -12.44 18.66 19.41
CA VAL A 188 -11.45 19.24 18.49
C VAL A 188 -10.62 20.26 19.29
N GLY A 189 -10.04 19.81 20.41
CA GLY A 189 -8.88 20.46 20.98
C GLY A 189 -7.69 20.31 20.03
N PRO A 190 -6.51 20.86 20.35
CA PRO A 190 -5.31 20.64 19.53
C PRO A 190 -4.95 19.15 19.39
N ASP A 191 -5.39 18.32 20.33
CA ASP A 191 -5.09 16.88 20.38
C ASP A 191 -6.26 16.04 19.86
N LEU A 192 -5.96 15.07 18.99
CA LEU A 192 -6.92 14.04 18.58
C LEU A 192 -7.18 13.10 19.76
N SER A 193 -8.45 12.78 20.04
CA SER A 193 -8.77 11.73 21.01
C SER A 193 -8.18 10.39 20.56
N VAL A 194 -7.88 9.52 21.53
CA VAL A 194 -7.30 8.19 21.27
C VAL A 194 -8.25 7.36 20.39
N GLU A 195 -9.55 7.46 20.65
CA GLU A 195 -10.62 6.81 19.91
C GLU A 195 -10.66 7.28 18.46
N LEU A 196 -10.65 8.61 18.23
CA LEU A 196 -10.63 9.17 16.88
C LEU A 196 -9.34 8.77 16.14
N PHE A 197 -8.20 8.78 16.82
CA PHE A 197 -6.94 8.32 16.24
C PHE A 197 -7.03 6.86 15.80
N HIS A 198 -7.58 5.96 16.63
CA HIS A 198 -7.78 4.57 16.27
C HIS A 198 -8.74 4.40 15.08
N TYR A 199 -9.84 5.17 15.03
CA TYR A 199 -10.72 5.18 13.86
C TYR A 199 -9.97 5.59 12.59
N LEU A 200 -9.25 6.71 12.62
CA LEU A 200 -8.47 7.19 11.47
C LEU A 200 -7.44 6.15 11.02
N LEU A 201 -6.74 5.53 11.97
CA LEU A 201 -5.74 4.51 11.67
C LEU A 201 -6.38 3.29 10.99
N SER A 202 -7.54 2.84 11.49
CA SER A 202 -8.27 1.68 10.95
C SER A 202 -8.67 1.85 9.48
N PHE A 203 -9.01 3.08 9.08
CA PHE A 203 -9.37 3.41 7.69
C PHE A 203 -8.16 3.76 6.82
N SER A 204 -7.07 4.24 7.41
CA SER A 204 -5.88 4.68 6.66
C SER A 204 -5.01 3.54 6.14
N THR A 205 -5.02 2.39 6.81
CA THR A 205 -4.05 1.32 6.53
C THR A 205 -4.22 0.77 5.12
N VAL A 206 -5.47 0.51 4.69
CA VAL A 206 -5.74 -0.02 3.34
C VAL A 206 -5.24 0.92 2.24
N PRO A 207 -5.66 2.20 2.15
CA PRO A 207 -5.16 3.09 1.12
C PRO A 207 -3.65 3.36 1.23
N SER A 208 -3.09 3.36 2.44
CA SER A 208 -1.65 3.59 2.65
C SER A 208 -0.80 2.43 2.14
N VAL A 209 -1.26 1.20 2.31
CA VAL A 209 -0.52 -0.03 1.99
C VAL A 209 -0.92 -0.64 0.65
N PHE A 210 -2.11 -0.37 0.13
CA PHE A 210 -2.65 -1.01 -1.07
C PHE A 210 -3.15 -0.01 -2.11
N SER A 211 -2.72 1.26 -2.05
CA SER A 211 -2.93 2.21 -3.15
C SER A 211 -1.64 2.80 -3.70
N LYS A 212 -1.57 2.82 -5.03
CA LYS A 212 -0.48 3.46 -5.78
C LYS A 212 -1.02 4.51 -6.75
N PRO A 213 -0.19 5.49 -7.16
CA PRO A 213 -0.53 6.38 -8.27
C PRO A 213 -0.85 5.61 -9.56
N ALA A 214 -1.70 6.20 -10.42
CA ALA A 214 -2.20 5.60 -11.64
C ALA A 214 -1.08 5.22 -12.63
N ARG A 215 0.05 5.93 -12.62
CA ARG A 215 1.22 5.62 -13.45
C ARG A 215 1.81 4.21 -13.23
N PHE A 216 1.48 3.57 -12.10
CA PHE A 216 1.91 2.20 -11.79
C PHE A 216 0.88 1.14 -12.18
N ALA A 217 -0.27 1.52 -12.76
CA ALA A 217 -1.33 0.59 -13.14
C ALA A 217 -0.88 -0.59 -14.02
N PRO A 218 0.09 -0.44 -14.95
CA PRO A 218 0.61 -1.57 -15.72
C PRO A 218 1.27 -2.67 -14.87
N GLU A 219 1.60 -2.41 -13.60
CA GLU A 219 2.16 -3.44 -12.72
C GLU A 219 1.12 -4.50 -12.32
N GLN A 220 -0.18 -4.16 -12.36
CA GLN A 220 -1.29 -5.03 -11.95
C GLN A 220 -0.96 -5.78 -10.64
N GLU A 221 -0.56 -5.00 -9.63
CA GLU A 221 0.13 -5.46 -8.45
C GLU A 221 -0.83 -6.13 -7.47
N ILE A 222 -0.35 -7.22 -6.86
CA ILE A 222 -0.91 -7.80 -5.64
C ILE A 222 0.15 -7.67 -4.54
N ARG A 223 -0.28 -7.24 -3.36
CA ARG A 223 0.58 -7.09 -2.18
C ARG A 223 0.17 -8.09 -1.11
N LEU A 224 1.17 -8.80 -0.59
CA LEU A 224 1.12 -9.41 0.73
C LEU A 224 1.68 -8.40 1.73
N SER A 225 0.86 -7.98 2.70
CA SER A 225 1.30 -7.13 3.82
C SER A 225 1.40 -7.95 5.09
N PHE A 226 2.40 -7.67 5.92
CA PHE A 226 2.67 -8.36 7.17
C PHE A 226 2.79 -7.34 8.31
N GLU A 227 1.83 -7.38 9.23
CA GLU A 227 1.71 -6.43 10.34
C GLU A 227 2.65 -6.82 11.48
N MET A 228 3.52 -5.88 11.87
CA MET A 228 4.48 -6.04 12.95
C MET A 228 4.00 -5.31 14.20
N ASN A 229 4.46 -5.75 15.38
CA ASN A 229 4.13 -5.08 16.64
C ASN A 229 4.83 -3.72 16.86
N LYS A 230 5.61 -3.25 15.88
CA LYS A 230 6.38 -2.00 15.91
C LYS A 230 6.73 -1.55 14.50
N ASN A 231 7.14 -0.29 14.36
CA ASN A 231 7.64 0.24 13.10
C ASN A 231 8.77 -0.62 12.51
N THR A 232 8.67 -0.85 11.20
CA THR A 232 9.61 -1.66 10.44
C THR A 232 10.86 -0.88 10.05
N LYS A 233 11.96 -1.61 9.81
CA LYS A 233 13.12 -1.07 9.10
C LYS A 233 12.81 -0.94 7.61
N ARG A 234 13.64 -0.19 6.85
CA ARG A 234 13.48 -0.03 5.39
C ARG A 234 13.20 -1.37 4.70
N LYS A 235 14.05 -2.37 4.89
CA LYS A 235 13.89 -3.70 4.29
C LYS A 235 14.17 -4.80 5.31
N LEU A 236 13.67 -5.99 5.03
CA LEU A 236 13.97 -7.20 5.79
C LEU A 236 14.36 -8.33 4.84
N ASP A 237 15.57 -8.85 5.01
CA ASP A 237 16.06 -10.02 4.30
C ASP A 237 15.88 -11.25 5.20
N ILE A 238 15.27 -12.30 4.65
CA ILE A 238 15.05 -13.57 5.33
C ILE A 238 15.69 -14.70 4.54
N CYS A 239 16.06 -15.79 5.24
CA CYS A 239 16.48 -17.04 4.62
C CYS A 239 15.55 -18.16 5.09
N ASN A 240 14.67 -18.64 4.21
CA ASN A 240 13.74 -19.72 4.50
C ASN A 240 13.58 -20.63 3.27
N LYS A 241 14.35 -21.73 3.24
CA LYS A 241 14.28 -22.72 2.16
C LYS A 241 12.92 -23.41 2.03
N ALA A 242 12.08 -23.41 3.07
CA ALA A 242 10.75 -24.01 3.00
C ALA A 242 9.79 -23.22 2.09
N LEU A 243 10.11 -21.95 1.79
CA LEU A 243 9.38 -21.14 0.80
C LEU A 243 9.60 -21.65 -0.63
N LEU A 244 10.71 -22.34 -0.92
CA LEU A 244 10.99 -22.87 -2.26
C LEU A 244 10.00 -23.94 -2.71
N LYS A 245 9.34 -24.60 -1.75
CA LYS A 245 8.27 -25.57 -2.06
C LYS A 245 7.02 -24.89 -2.61
N GLU A 246 6.84 -23.60 -2.32
CA GLU A 246 5.68 -22.80 -2.71
C GLU A 246 5.88 -22.03 -4.02
N ILE A 247 7.09 -22.06 -4.58
CA ILE A 247 7.39 -21.37 -5.84
C ILE A 247 7.45 -22.35 -7.01
N GLU A 248 7.11 -21.84 -8.19
CA GLU A 248 7.22 -22.51 -9.48
C GLU A 248 7.90 -21.54 -10.45
N LEU A 249 8.85 -22.03 -11.24
CA LEU A 249 9.44 -21.24 -12.32
C LEU A 249 8.51 -21.32 -13.54
N ILE A 250 8.09 -20.17 -14.05
CA ILE A 250 7.31 -20.09 -15.29
C ILE A 250 8.30 -20.06 -16.45
N LYS A 251 8.13 -20.99 -17.39
CA LYS A 251 8.94 -21.11 -18.61
C LYS A 251 8.35 -20.30 -19.74
#